data_AF-A0AAE3VGQ5-F1
#
_entry.id   AF-A0AAE3VGQ5-F1
#
_cell.length_a   1.000
_cell.length_b   1.000
_cell.length_c   1.000
_cell.angle_alpha   90.00
_cell.angle_beta   90.00
_cell.angle_gamma   90.00
#
_symmetry.space_group_name_H-M   'P 1'
#
loop_
_entity.id
_entity.type
_entity.pdbx_description
1 polymer ?
#
loop_
_entity_poly.entity_id
_entity_poly.type
_entity_poly.pdbx_seq_one_letter_code
_entity_poly.pdbx_strand_id
1 'polypeptide(L)'
;MTEQLTRPWRHLRCSCDLDNVARLHERLREALQAVATAYWDATGEELVVTSAWRSLRHCAALMAGFSREQLEGMYCRNGYPDYIRELVATRERQGGALSEEDAYRILCQRQEGYISRHLTGGAVDIARPGRDLPFLLALLAQHGFQTLDEEVFGLSCIHASHHDVPTAIVRE
;
A
#
# COMPACT_ATOMS: atom_id res chain seq x y z
N MET A 1 18.55 34.02 1.63
CA MET A 1 19.06 32.66 1.83
C MET A 1 17.86 31.77 2.01
N THR A 2 17.45 31.10 0.94
CA THR A 2 16.26 30.25 0.87
C THR A 2 16.43 29.07 1.80
N GLU A 3 15.55 28.96 2.79
CA GLU A 3 15.43 27.77 3.65
C GLU A 3 15.24 26.55 2.74
N GLN A 4 16.31 25.77 2.59
CA GLN A 4 16.23 24.36 2.27
C GLN A 4 15.54 23.68 3.46
N LEU A 5 14.22 23.79 3.51
CA LEU A 5 13.38 22.91 4.31
C LEU A 5 13.77 21.50 3.89
N THR A 6 14.45 20.82 4.81
CA THR A 6 15.01 19.49 4.73
C THR A 6 14.02 18.55 4.06
N ARG A 7 14.25 18.19 2.79
CA ARG A 7 13.63 16.99 2.21
C ARG A 7 14.16 15.83 3.07
N PRO A 8 13.33 15.13 3.86
CA PRO A 8 13.80 14.01 4.67
C PRO A 8 14.28 12.84 3.78
N TRP A 9 13.94 12.91 2.49
CA TRP A 9 14.05 11.83 1.54
C TRP A 9 14.93 12.27 0.37
N ARG A 10 16.15 11.72 0.30
CA ARG A 10 17.05 11.93 -0.84
C ARG A 10 16.75 10.90 -1.92
N HIS A 11 16.81 11.34 -3.18
CA HIS A 11 16.63 10.49 -4.37
C HIS A 11 15.26 9.80 -4.48
N LEU A 12 14.26 10.35 -3.80
CA LEU A 12 12.90 9.86 -3.78
C LEU A 12 11.95 10.98 -4.18
N ARG A 13 11.07 10.67 -5.13
CA ARG A 13 9.97 11.54 -5.57
C ARG A 13 8.64 10.94 -5.16
N CYS A 14 7.77 11.73 -4.56
CA CYS A 14 6.42 11.30 -4.20
C CYS A 14 5.40 11.93 -5.14
N SER A 15 4.47 11.13 -5.68
CA SER A 15 3.25 11.64 -6.32
C SER A 15 2.02 11.51 -5.43
N CYS A 16 2.15 10.89 -4.26
CA CYS A 16 1.15 10.89 -3.20
C CYS A 16 1.40 12.03 -2.20
N ASP A 17 0.43 12.25 -1.32
CA ASP A 17 0.54 13.20 -0.21
C ASP A 17 1.76 12.91 0.68
N LEU A 18 2.55 13.94 0.97
CA LEU A 18 3.74 13.83 1.81
C LEU A 18 3.39 13.47 3.26
N ASP A 19 2.19 13.82 3.72
CA ASP A 19 1.72 13.42 5.06
C ASP A 19 1.57 11.90 5.15
N ASN A 20 1.18 11.22 4.06
CA ASN A 20 1.13 9.76 4.01
C ASN A 20 2.53 9.13 4.07
N VAL A 21 3.54 9.81 3.52
CA VAL A 21 4.93 9.36 3.58
C VAL A 21 5.51 9.56 4.98
N ALA A 22 5.16 10.66 5.65
CA ALA A 22 5.55 10.91 7.03
C ALA A 22 5.02 9.83 8.00
N ARG A 23 3.89 9.21 7.69
CA ARG A 23 3.24 8.15 8.50
C ARG A 23 3.75 6.73 8.23
N LEU A 24 4.74 6.57 7.36
CA LEU A 24 5.40 5.28 7.17
C LEU A 24 6.10 4.83 8.45
N HIS A 25 6.09 3.52 8.70
CA HIS A 25 6.77 2.91 9.84
C HIS A 25 8.29 3.12 9.73
N GLU A 26 8.97 3.39 10.85
CA GLU A 26 10.40 3.74 10.87
C GLU A 26 11.28 2.77 10.07
N ARG A 27 11.08 1.45 10.26
CA ARG A 27 11.82 0.40 9.55
C ARG A 27 11.64 0.46 8.04
N LEU A 28 10.40 0.65 7.58
CA LEU A 28 10.16 0.81 6.16
C LEU A 28 10.81 2.09 5.65
N ARG A 29 10.77 3.19 6.42
CA ARG A 29 11.39 4.45 6.01
C ARG A 29 12.90 4.33 5.83
N GLU A 30 13.58 3.74 6.80
CA GLU A 30 15.03 3.48 6.75
C GLU A 30 15.39 2.63 5.53
N ALA A 31 14.68 1.51 5.33
CA ALA A 31 14.91 0.61 4.21
C ALA A 31 14.63 1.28 2.86
N LEU A 32 13.52 2.03 2.75
CA LEU A 32 13.14 2.74 1.53
C LEU A 32 14.16 3.82 1.15
N GLN A 33 14.70 4.54 2.14
CA GLN A 33 15.76 5.52 1.88
C GLN A 33 17.04 4.84 1.38
N ALA A 34 17.41 3.69 1.94
CA ALA A 34 18.56 2.92 1.46
C ALA A 34 18.37 2.44 0.02
N VAL A 35 17.18 1.93 -0.31
CA VAL A 35 16.81 1.54 -1.69
C VAL A 35 16.88 2.75 -2.62
N ALA A 36 16.30 3.89 -2.26
CA ALA A 36 16.29 5.08 -3.10
C ALA A 36 17.72 5.58 -3.39
N THR A 37 18.61 5.59 -2.39
CA THR A 37 20.01 5.97 -2.57
C THR A 37 20.75 4.99 -3.48
N ALA A 38 20.65 3.68 -3.23
CA ALA A 38 21.35 2.69 -4.05
C ALA A 38 20.81 2.63 -5.49
N TYR A 39 19.51 2.85 -5.67
CA TYR A 39 18.91 2.94 -7.00
C TYR A 39 19.44 4.15 -7.77
N TRP A 40 19.53 5.31 -7.13
CA TRP A 40 20.09 6.52 -7.71
C TRP A 40 21.57 6.35 -8.07
N ASP A 41 22.38 5.81 -7.17
CA ASP A 41 23.82 5.62 -7.42
C ASP A 41 24.07 4.70 -8.63
N ALA A 42 23.18 3.75 -8.89
CA ALA A 42 23.29 2.83 -10.02
C ALA A 42 22.72 3.38 -11.34
N THR A 43 21.64 4.17 -11.27
CA THR A 43 20.85 4.54 -12.47
C THR A 43 20.86 6.04 -12.80
N GLY A 44 21.15 6.88 -11.81
CA GLY A 44 20.95 8.33 -11.89
C GLY A 44 19.48 8.78 -11.87
N GLU A 45 18.54 7.87 -11.58
CA GLU A 45 17.09 8.15 -11.56
C GLU A 45 16.52 8.14 -10.13
N GLU A 46 15.54 9.00 -9.87
CA GLU A 46 14.83 9.02 -8.59
C GLU A 46 13.79 7.90 -8.51
N LEU A 47 13.70 7.25 -7.35
CA LEU A 47 12.64 6.30 -7.07
C LEU A 47 11.31 7.06 -6.90
N VAL A 48 10.25 6.62 -7.59
CA VAL A 48 8.95 7.32 -7.56
C VAL A 48 7.94 6.54 -6.72
N VAL A 49 7.56 7.08 -5.57
CA VAL A 49 6.52 6.52 -4.70
C VAL A 49 5.16 7.12 -5.06
N THR A 50 4.25 6.27 -5.52
CA THR A 50 2.90 6.66 -5.96
C THR A 50 1.84 6.47 -4.90
N SER A 51 2.10 5.66 -3.87
CA SER A 51 1.27 5.54 -2.68
C SER A 51 2.10 5.15 -1.46
N ALA A 52 1.71 5.66 -0.28
CA ALA A 52 2.37 5.39 1.00
C ALA A 52 1.34 4.95 2.04
N TRP A 53 1.34 5.52 3.25
CA TRP A 53 0.30 5.23 4.24
C TRP A 53 -1.11 5.51 3.69
N ARG A 54 -2.10 4.69 4.07
CA ARG A 54 -3.51 4.88 3.73
C ARG A 54 -4.34 4.78 5.00
N SER A 55 -5.38 5.59 5.11
CA SER A 55 -6.36 5.48 6.17
C SER A 55 -7.28 4.27 5.97
N LEU A 56 -7.86 3.79 7.06
CA LEU A 56 -8.91 2.78 7.03
C LEU A 56 -10.10 3.27 6.19
N ARG A 57 -10.46 4.55 6.33
CA ARG A 57 -11.47 5.19 5.49
C ARG A 57 -11.14 5.13 4.00
N HIS A 58 -9.89 5.42 3.63
CA HIS A 58 -9.47 5.34 2.23
C HIS A 58 -9.48 3.90 1.72
N CYS A 59 -9.04 2.93 2.53
CA CYS A 59 -9.19 1.51 2.18
C CYS A 59 -10.65 1.11 2.00
N ALA A 60 -11.56 1.63 2.84
CA ALA A 60 -12.98 1.35 2.72
C ALA A 60 -13.58 1.89 1.42
N ALA A 61 -13.21 3.11 1.03
CA ALA A 61 -13.63 3.70 -0.25
C ALA A 61 -13.19 2.86 -1.45
N LEU A 62 -11.95 2.38 -1.46
CA LEU A 62 -11.46 1.46 -2.50
C LEU A 62 -12.26 0.16 -2.52
N MET A 63 -12.45 -0.46 -1.36
CA MET A 63 -13.17 -1.74 -1.25
C MET A 63 -14.66 -1.63 -1.60
N ALA A 64 -15.28 -0.48 -1.36
CA ALA A 64 -16.66 -0.22 -1.76
C ALA A 64 -16.85 -0.27 -3.29
N GLY A 65 -15.82 0.18 -4.03
CA GLY A 65 -15.78 0.15 -5.49
C GLY A 65 -15.48 -1.22 -6.11
N PHE A 66 -14.97 -2.18 -5.34
CA PHE A 66 -14.59 -3.50 -5.85
C PHE A 66 -15.82 -4.38 -6.13
N SER A 67 -15.72 -5.23 -7.15
CA SER A 67 -16.65 -6.33 -7.38
C SER A 67 -16.51 -7.41 -6.31
N ARG A 68 -17.47 -8.34 -6.24
CA ARG A 68 -17.37 -9.49 -5.34
C ARG A 68 -16.11 -10.31 -5.64
N GLU A 69 -15.85 -10.59 -6.91
CA GLU A 69 -14.70 -11.37 -7.37
C GLU A 69 -13.37 -10.68 -7.01
N GLN A 70 -13.31 -9.35 -7.10
CA GLN A 70 -12.15 -8.57 -6.66
C GLN A 70 -11.96 -8.65 -5.14
N LEU A 71 -13.02 -8.47 -4.35
CA LEU A 71 -12.96 -8.61 -2.89
C LEU A 71 -12.50 -10.00 -2.47
N GLU A 72 -13.11 -11.05 -3.01
CA GLU A 72 -12.75 -12.43 -2.66
C GLU A 72 -11.33 -12.79 -3.15
N GLY A 73 -10.96 -12.42 -4.38
CA GLY A 73 -9.65 -12.74 -4.95
C GLY A 73 -8.46 -12.04 -4.27
N MET A 74 -8.67 -10.82 -3.76
CA MET A 74 -7.63 -10.06 -3.07
C MET A 74 -7.52 -10.46 -1.60
N TYR A 75 -8.66 -10.65 -0.91
CA TYR A 75 -8.68 -10.74 0.56
C TYR A 75 -8.95 -12.15 1.10
N CYS A 76 -9.43 -13.10 0.29
CA CYS A 76 -9.78 -14.45 0.75
C CYS A 76 -8.73 -15.53 0.45
N ARG A 77 -7.48 -15.14 0.14
CA ARG A 77 -6.40 -16.10 -0.23
C ARG A 77 -6.04 -17.07 0.90
N ASN A 78 -6.22 -16.67 2.15
CA ASN A 78 -5.87 -17.44 3.35
C ASN A 78 -7.10 -17.77 4.20
N GLY A 79 -8.22 -18.10 3.54
CA GLY A 79 -9.53 -18.26 4.17
C GLY A 79 -10.40 -17.04 3.93
N TYR A 80 -11.66 -17.09 4.37
CA TYR A 80 -12.66 -16.08 4.06
C TYR A 80 -12.93 -15.24 5.32
N PRO A 81 -12.41 -14.00 5.44
CA PRO A 81 -12.58 -13.18 6.64
C PRO A 81 -14.02 -12.71 6.84
N ASP A 82 -14.46 -12.56 8.08
CA ASP A 82 -15.82 -12.12 8.41
C ASP A 82 -16.18 -10.76 7.80
N TYR A 83 -15.24 -9.81 7.80
CA TYR A 83 -15.51 -8.50 7.21
C TYR A 83 -15.76 -8.59 5.70
N ILE A 84 -15.12 -9.52 4.97
CA ILE A 84 -15.42 -9.73 3.54
C ILE A 84 -16.81 -10.35 3.39
N ARG A 85 -17.18 -11.33 4.24
CA ARG A 85 -18.53 -11.92 4.22
C ARG A 85 -19.59 -10.83 4.40
N GLU A 86 -19.35 -9.93 5.34
CA GLU A 86 -20.29 -8.84 5.64
C GLU A 86 -20.35 -7.78 4.54
N LEU A 87 -19.23 -7.43 3.90
CA LEU A 87 -19.20 -6.54 2.73
C LEU A 87 -20.01 -7.13 1.57
N VAL A 88 -19.80 -8.41 1.24
CA VAL A 88 -20.51 -9.10 0.16
C VAL A 88 -22.01 -9.22 0.47
N ALA A 89 -22.37 -9.67 1.67
CA ALA A 89 -23.76 -9.79 2.08
C ALA A 89 -24.49 -8.43 2.10
N THR A 90 -23.80 -7.35 2.48
CA THR A 90 -24.37 -6.00 2.46
C THR A 90 -24.59 -5.52 1.04
N ARG A 91 -23.65 -5.77 0.13
CA ARG A 91 -23.81 -5.49 -1.30
C ARG A 91 -25.02 -6.21 -1.90
N GLU A 92 -25.17 -7.50 -1.61
CA GLU A 92 -26.30 -8.31 -2.09
C GLU A 92 -27.64 -7.78 -1.57
N ARG A 93 -27.72 -7.41 -0.28
CA ARG A 93 -28.93 -6.79 0.31
C ARG A 93 -29.28 -5.45 -0.33
N GLN A 94 -28.29 -4.66 -0.72
CA GLN A 94 -28.49 -3.35 -1.36
C GLN A 94 -28.81 -3.46 -2.86
N GLY A 95 -28.55 -4.60 -3.49
CA GLY A 95 -28.78 -4.81 -4.92
C GLY A 95 -27.91 -3.94 -5.83
N GLY A 96 -26.77 -3.45 -5.32
CA GLY A 96 -25.95 -2.44 -5.99
C GLY A 96 -24.56 -2.28 -5.38
N ALA A 97 -23.84 -1.21 -5.76
CA ALA A 97 -22.54 -0.91 -5.20
C ALA A 97 -22.66 -0.59 -3.69
N LEU A 98 -21.67 -1.04 -2.92
CA LEU A 98 -21.60 -0.74 -1.49
C LEU A 98 -21.26 0.75 -1.30
N SER A 99 -21.86 1.41 -0.33
CA SER A 99 -21.45 2.78 0.02
C SER A 99 -20.10 2.78 0.75
N GLU A 100 -19.29 3.83 0.58
CA GLU A 100 -18.01 3.97 1.28
C GLU A 100 -18.18 3.96 2.81
N GLU A 101 -19.28 4.55 3.31
CA GLU A 101 -19.61 4.58 4.74
C GLU A 101 -20.00 3.20 5.28
N ASP A 102 -20.78 2.41 4.54
CA ASP A 102 -21.10 1.05 4.96
C ASP A 102 -19.85 0.17 4.99
N ALA A 103 -19.00 0.29 3.97
CA ALA A 103 -17.71 -0.39 3.95
C ALA A 103 -16.88 0.01 5.17
N TYR A 104 -16.76 1.31 5.43
CA TYR A 104 -15.95 1.81 6.54
C TYR A 104 -16.47 1.30 7.88
N ARG A 105 -17.78 1.32 8.12
CA ARG A 105 -18.39 0.79 9.34
C ARG A 105 -18.07 -0.70 9.54
N ILE A 106 -18.22 -1.52 8.50
CA ILE A 106 -17.90 -2.96 8.54
C ILE A 106 -16.42 -3.16 8.87
N LEU A 107 -15.53 -2.43 8.19
CA LEU A 107 -14.10 -2.53 8.44
C LEU A 107 -13.73 -2.08 9.86
N CYS A 108 -14.36 -1.03 10.40
CA CYS A 108 -14.16 -0.58 11.79
C CYS A 108 -14.64 -1.59 12.83
N GLN A 109 -15.67 -2.38 12.52
CA GLN A 109 -16.28 -3.35 13.44
C GLN A 109 -15.64 -4.75 13.38
N ARG A 110 -14.83 -5.04 12.35
CA ARG A 110 -14.17 -6.33 12.19
C ARG A 110 -13.41 -6.76 13.46
N GLN A 111 -13.53 -8.03 13.83
CA GLN A 111 -12.80 -8.59 14.98
C GLN A 111 -11.46 -9.18 14.57
N GLU A 112 -11.38 -9.67 13.33
CA GLU A 112 -10.22 -10.31 12.76
C GLU A 112 -9.99 -9.84 11.32
N GLY A 113 -8.87 -10.27 10.74
CA GLY A 113 -8.54 -10.01 9.35
C GLY A 113 -7.71 -8.76 9.12
N TYR A 114 -6.59 -8.97 8.44
CA TYR A 114 -5.72 -7.91 7.95
C TYR A 114 -6.25 -7.41 6.61
N ILE A 115 -6.26 -6.07 6.43
CA ILE A 115 -6.73 -5.43 5.20
C ILE A 115 -5.55 -5.03 4.31
N SER A 116 -4.62 -4.24 4.83
CA SER A 116 -3.51 -3.71 4.03
C SER A 116 -2.36 -3.22 4.90
N ARG A 117 -1.12 -3.38 4.43
CA ARG A 117 0.12 -2.96 5.08
C ARG A 117 0.29 -1.45 4.96
N HIS A 118 -0.40 -0.81 4.03
CA HIS A 118 -0.48 0.66 3.98
C HIS A 118 -1.10 1.23 5.27
N LEU A 119 -2.00 0.52 5.95
CA LEU A 119 -2.63 0.98 7.19
C LEU A 119 -1.64 1.11 8.35
N THR A 120 -0.64 0.24 8.40
CA THR A 120 0.41 0.25 9.42
C THR A 120 1.66 1.03 8.98
N GLY A 121 1.60 1.68 7.81
CA GLY A 121 2.76 2.34 7.21
C GLY A 121 3.86 1.35 6.78
N GLY A 122 3.50 0.08 6.61
CA GLY A 122 4.38 -1.03 6.25
C GLY A 122 4.40 -1.37 4.76
N ALA A 123 3.81 -0.54 3.90
CA ALA A 123 3.92 -0.67 2.46
C ALA A 123 3.97 0.68 1.74
N VAL A 124 4.57 0.65 0.54
CA VAL A 124 4.55 1.72 -0.47
C VAL A 124 4.29 1.10 -1.83
N ASP A 125 3.63 1.86 -2.71
CA ASP A 125 3.55 1.53 -4.12
C ASP A 125 4.57 2.40 -4.86
N ILE A 126 5.40 1.75 -5.67
CA ILE A 126 6.49 2.37 -6.42
C ILE A 126 6.12 2.32 -7.90
N ALA A 127 6.26 3.43 -8.63
CA ALA A 127 6.02 3.43 -10.07
C ALA A 127 6.93 2.41 -10.74
N ARG A 128 6.37 1.60 -11.66
CA ARG A 128 7.13 0.56 -12.35
C ARG A 128 8.21 1.22 -13.24
N PRO A 129 9.52 0.99 -12.98
CA PRO A 129 10.55 1.40 -13.93
C PRO A 129 10.49 0.48 -15.15
N GLY A 130 10.85 1.00 -16.32
CA GLY A 130 10.83 0.22 -17.56
C GLY A 130 11.90 -0.89 -17.57
N ARG A 131 13.10 -0.56 -18.07
CA ARG A 131 14.19 -1.53 -18.21
C ARG A 131 14.81 -1.95 -16.88
N ASP A 132 14.74 -1.09 -15.86
CA ASP A 132 15.46 -1.25 -14.59
C ASP A 132 14.65 -2.02 -13.53
N LEU A 133 13.49 -2.58 -13.90
CA LEU A 133 12.63 -3.34 -12.99
C LEU A 133 13.34 -4.53 -12.32
N PRO A 134 14.06 -5.42 -13.03
CA PRO A 134 14.73 -6.54 -12.37
C PRO A 134 15.75 -6.09 -11.31
N PHE A 135 16.44 -4.97 -11.57
CA PHE A 135 17.37 -4.38 -10.62
C PHE A 135 16.65 -3.80 -9.40
N LEU A 136 15.57 -3.03 -9.59
CA LEU A 136 14.77 -2.49 -8.50
C LEU A 136 14.23 -3.61 -7.60
N LEU A 137 13.70 -4.69 -8.18
CA LEU A 137 13.17 -5.83 -7.42
C LEU A 137 14.26 -6.52 -6.58
N ALA A 138 15.46 -6.70 -7.14
CA ALA A 138 16.59 -7.26 -6.41
C ALA A 138 17.01 -6.36 -5.24
N LEU A 139 17.04 -5.05 -5.45
CA LEU A 139 17.39 -4.07 -4.42
C LEU A 139 16.34 -4.04 -3.29
N LEU A 140 15.06 -4.01 -3.65
CA LEU A 140 13.96 -4.12 -2.68
C LEU A 140 14.07 -5.40 -1.84
N ALA A 141 14.33 -6.55 -2.47
CA ALA A 141 14.50 -7.81 -1.76
C ALA A 141 15.70 -7.79 -0.79
N GLN A 142 16.84 -7.22 -1.21
CA GLN A 142 18.04 -7.05 -0.35
C GLN A 142 17.75 -6.22 0.90
N HIS A 143 16.84 -5.26 0.79
CA HIS A 143 16.41 -4.39 1.88
C HIS A 143 15.13 -4.87 2.56
N GLY A 144 14.81 -6.16 2.48
CA GLY A 144 13.74 -6.77 3.28
C GLY A 144 12.31 -6.50 2.78
N PHE A 145 12.14 -6.01 1.55
CA PHE A 145 10.83 -5.86 0.96
C PHE A 145 10.35 -7.17 0.32
N GLN A 146 9.09 -7.51 0.59
CA GLN A 146 8.28 -8.39 -0.23
C GLN A 146 7.57 -7.55 -1.28
N THR A 147 7.71 -7.94 -2.55
CA THR A 147 7.16 -7.19 -3.68
C THR A 147 6.06 -7.98 -4.39
N LEU A 148 5.01 -7.27 -4.79
CA LEU A 148 4.00 -7.76 -5.72
C LEU A 148 3.95 -6.81 -6.91
N ASP A 149 4.10 -7.37 -8.11
CA ASP A 149 3.90 -6.65 -9.35
C ASP A 149 2.40 -6.53 -9.63
N GLU A 150 1.86 -5.31 -9.47
CA GLU A 150 0.42 -5.06 -9.61
C GLU A 150 -0.01 -4.88 -11.07
N GLU A 151 0.92 -4.95 -12.05
CA GLU A 151 0.58 -4.90 -13.47
C GLU A 151 -0.34 -6.06 -13.87
N VAL A 152 -0.21 -7.21 -13.19
CA VAL A 152 -1.09 -8.37 -13.36
C VAL A 152 -2.55 -8.07 -12.98
N PHE A 153 -2.79 -6.99 -12.22
CA PHE A 153 -4.11 -6.47 -11.86
C PHE A 153 -4.45 -5.16 -12.60
N GLY A 154 -3.65 -4.76 -13.59
CA GLY A 154 -3.85 -3.56 -14.40
C GLY A 154 -3.33 -2.26 -13.79
N LEU A 155 -2.51 -2.32 -12.73
CA LEU A 155 -1.93 -1.15 -12.07
C LEU A 155 -0.42 -1.07 -12.37
N SER A 156 0.05 0.04 -12.92
CA SER A 156 1.48 0.20 -13.29
C SER A 156 2.36 0.58 -12.10
N CYS A 157 2.37 -0.28 -11.07
CA CYS A 157 3.20 -0.10 -9.88
C CYS A 157 3.70 -1.43 -9.31
N ILE A 158 4.74 -1.33 -8.48
CA ILE A 158 5.23 -2.41 -7.63
C ILE A 158 4.77 -2.11 -6.21
N HIS A 159 3.91 -2.96 -5.66
CA HIS A 159 3.56 -2.93 -4.26
C HIS A 159 4.72 -3.52 -3.45
N ALA A 160 5.39 -2.71 -2.64
CA ALA A 160 6.53 -3.10 -1.83
C ALA A 160 6.20 -2.98 -0.35
N SER A 161 6.34 -4.08 0.39
CA SER A 161 5.98 -4.14 1.79
C SER A 161 7.10 -4.75 2.63
N HIS A 162 7.36 -4.19 3.81
CA HIS A 162 8.54 -4.58 4.60
C HIS A 162 8.19 -5.65 5.65
N HIS A 163 8.97 -6.74 5.70
CA HIS A 163 8.66 -7.90 6.54
C HIS A 163 8.68 -7.61 8.05
N ASP A 164 9.59 -6.73 8.50
CA ASP A 164 9.69 -6.33 9.91
C ASP A 164 8.58 -5.39 10.40
N VAL A 165 7.71 -4.90 9.50
CA VAL A 165 6.57 -4.09 9.94
C VAL A 165 5.41 -5.03 10.26
N PRO A 166 4.97 -5.11 11.53
CA PRO A 166 3.91 -6.03 11.91
C PRO A 166 2.60 -5.67 11.22
N THR A 167 1.83 -6.71 10.89
CA THR A 167 0.43 -6.54 10.51
C THR A 167 -0.39 -6.32 11.77
N ALA A 168 -1.37 -5.41 11.70
CA ALA A 168 -2.24 -5.10 12.83
C ALA A 168 -3.66 -4.75 12.35
N ILE A 169 -4.63 -4.97 13.22
CA ILE A 169 -5.99 -4.46 13.04
C ILE A 169 -5.97 -2.98 13.42
N VAL A 170 -5.88 -2.11 12.42
CA VAL A 170 -6.05 -0.67 12.60
C VAL A 170 -7.55 -0.35 12.65
N ARG A 171 -7.93 0.45 13.65
CA ARG A 171 -9.24 1.08 13.81
C ARG A 171 -9.02 2.60 13.82
N GLU A 172 -9.92 3.33 13.18
CA GLU A 172 -9.95 4.81 13.11
C GLU A 172 -11.23 5.33 13.73
#